data_AF-A0A2S6U0N3-F1
#
_entry.id   AF-A0A2S6U0N3-F1
#
_cell.length_a   1.000
_cell.length_b   1.000
_cell.length_c   1.000
_cell.angle_alpha   90.00
_cell.angle_beta   90.00
_cell.angle_gamma   90.00
#
_symmetry.space_group_name_H-M   'P 1'
#
loop_
_entity.id
_entity.type
_entity.pdbx_description
1 polymer ?
#
loop_
_entity_poly.entity_id
_entity_poly.type
_entity_poly.pdbx_seq_one_letter_code
_entity_poly.pdbx_strand_id
1 'polypeptide(L)'
;MRISRKDLEWAASKNVIDDGQAAALWRSLSERTADRSKFDLIHVAYYFGALLVIGAMGWFMGTAWEDFGGAGILAISLSYAAAFSV
;
A
#
# COMPACT_ATOMS: atom_id res chain seq x y z
N MET A 1 -17.10 1.54 9.98
CA MET A 1 -17.83 0.62 10.88
C MET A 1 -17.62 -0.81 10.40
N ARG A 2 -17.21 -1.75 11.27
CA ARG A 2 -17.11 -3.18 10.95
C ARG A 2 -18.33 -3.87 11.58
N ILE A 3 -19.23 -4.40 10.78
CA ILE A 3 -20.41 -5.14 11.25
C ILE A 3 -20.04 -6.62 11.32
N SER A 4 -20.26 -7.23 12.48
CA SER A 4 -20.09 -8.65 12.72
C SER A 4 -21.45 -9.36 12.80
N ARG A 5 -21.45 -10.69 12.66
CA ARG A 5 -22.67 -11.49 12.79
C ARG A 5 -23.38 -11.27 14.13
N LYS A 6 -22.60 -11.13 15.20
CA LYS A 6 -23.11 -10.87 16.56
C LYS A 6 -23.84 -9.54 16.67
N ASP A 7 -23.47 -8.54 15.88
CA ASP A 7 -24.15 -7.24 15.90
C ASP A 7 -25.57 -7.33 15.30
N LEU A 8 -25.75 -8.21 14.31
CA LEU A 8 -27.07 -8.49 13.71
C LEU A 8 -27.94 -9.34 14.63
N GLU A 9 -27.35 -10.35 15.29
CA GLU A 9 -28.04 -11.15 16.30
C GLU A 9 -28.44 -10.30 17.52
N TRP A 10 -27.57 -9.35 17.92
CA TRP A 10 -27.89 -8.36 18.95
C TRP A 10 -29.05 -7.45 18.53
N ALA A 11 -29.05 -6.95 17.29
CA ALA A 11 -30.16 -6.15 16.77
C ALA A 11 -31.48 -6.95 16.71
N ALA A 12 -31.41 -8.24 16.40
CA ALA A 12 -32.56 -9.14 16.43
C ALA A 12 -33.10 -9.33 17.86
N SER A 13 -32.21 -9.54 18.84
CA SER A 13 -32.59 -9.62 20.27
C SER A 13 -33.23 -8.33 20.83
N LYS A 14 -33.01 -7.19 20.15
CA LYS A 14 -33.59 -5.90 20.49
C LYS A 14 -34.91 -5.64 19.75
N ASN A 15 -35.43 -6.62 18.99
CA ASN A 15 -36.60 -6.48 18.12
C ASN A 15 -36.48 -5.32 17.11
N VAL A 16 -35.27 -4.90 16.75
CA VAL A 16 -35.04 -3.90 15.70
C VAL A 16 -35.22 -4.54 14.32
N ILE A 17 -34.88 -5.83 14.21
CA ILE A 17 -35.06 -6.68 13.04
C ILE A 17 -35.51 -8.08 13.51
N ASP A 18 -36.10 -8.88 12.63
CA ASP A 18 -36.42 -10.28 12.89
C ASP A 18 -35.20 -11.21 12.73
N ASP A 19 -35.20 -12.37 13.39
CA ASP A 19 -34.12 -13.36 13.30
C ASP A 19 -33.88 -13.83 11.85
N GLY A 20 -34.97 -14.01 11.07
CA GLY A 20 -34.88 -14.35 9.65
C GLY A 20 -34.26 -13.22 8.82
N GLN A 21 -34.55 -11.97 9.17
CA GLN A 21 -33.96 -10.79 8.52
C GLN A 21 -32.48 -10.66 8.87
N ALA A 22 -32.08 -10.90 10.12
CA ALA A 22 -30.69 -10.91 10.55
C ALA A 22 -29.86 -11.92 9.74
N ALA A 23 -30.38 -13.14 9.57
CA ALA A 23 -29.73 -14.19 8.77
C ALA A 23 -29.62 -13.81 7.27
N ALA A 24 -30.69 -13.27 6.68
CA ALA A 24 -30.72 -12.84 5.28
C ALA A 24 -29.76 -11.67 5.02
N LEU A 25 -29.69 -10.72 5.95
CA LEU A 25 -28.79 -9.57 5.86
C LEU A 25 -27.33 -10.01 5.97
N TRP A 26 -27.02 -10.91 6.91
CA TRP A 26 -25.68 -11.47 7.05
C TRP A 26 -25.21 -12.19 5.80
N ARG A 27 -26.08 -13.02 5.19
CA ARG A 27 -25.79 -13.71 3.93
C ARG A 27 -25.47 -12.71 2.80
N SER A 28 -26.33 -11.71 2.60
CA SER A 28 -26.15 -10.69 1.55
C SER A 28 -24.87 -9.85 1.77
N LEU A 29 -24.57 -9.48 3.01
CA LEU A 29 -23.34 -8.72 3.34
C LEU A 29 -22.08 -9.57 3.19
N SER A 30 -22.16 -10.86 3.51
CA SER A 30 -21.06 -11.80 3.35
C SER A 30 -20.75 -12.02 1.86
N GLU A 31 -21.76 -12.22 1.02
CA GLU A 31 -21.61 -12.34 -0.44
C GLU A 31 -21.00 -11.07 -1.04
N ARG A 32 -21.48 -9.89 -0.65
CA ARG A 32 -20.92 -8.60 -1.09
C ARG A 32 -19.47 -8.39 -0.65
N THR A 33 -19.08 -8.94 0.50
CA THR A 33 -17.73 -8.77 1.06
C THR A 33 -16.77 -9.87 0.62
N ALA A 34 -17.27 -11.01 0.16
CA ALA A 34 -16.46 -12.10 -0.39
C ALA A 34 -15.66 -11.64 -1.62
N ASP A 35 -16.20 -10.70 -2.39
CA ASP A 35 -15.54 -10.10 -3.56
C ASP A 35 -14.58 -8.95 -3.19
N ARG A 36 -14.60 -8.47 -1.94
CA ARG A 36 -13.59 -7.52 -1.46
C ARG A 36 -12.30 -8.26 -1.15
N SER A 37 -11.48 -8.40 -2.19
CA SER A 37 -10.11 -8.89 -2.16
C SER A 37 -9.37 -8.48 -0.88
N LYS A 38 -9.08 -9.46 -0.03
CA LYS A 38 -8.40 -9.25 1.26
C LYS A 38 -6.88 -9.41 1.18
N PHE A 39 -6.35 -9.86 0.06
CA PHE A 39 -4.91 -10.02 -0.15
C PHE A 39 -4.69 -10.13 -1.65
N ASP A 40 -4.65 -8.98 -2.31
CA ASP A 40 -4.35 -8.94 -3.72
C ASP A 40 -2.84 -9.05 -3.90
N LEU A 41 -2.39 -10.14 -4.50
CA LEU A 41 -0.98 -10.36 -4.83
C LEU A 41 -0.42 -9.20 -5.66
N ILE A 42 -1.26 -8.51 -6.43
CA ILE A 42 -0.88 -7.32 -7.21
C ILE A 42 -0.46 -6.19 -6.28
N HIS A 43 -1.19 -5.94 -5.19
CA HIS A 43 -0.82 -4.91 -4.21
C HIS A 43 0.51 -5.24 -3.53
N VAL A 44 0.74 -6.52 -3.21
CA VAL A 44 2.02 -6.98 -2.64
C VAL A 44 3.17 -6.75 -3.63
N ALA A 45 2.99 -7.16 -4.89
CA ALA A 45 4.00 -6.98 -5.94
C ALA A 45 4.30 -5.49 -6.20
N TYR A 46 3.26 -4.64 -6.18
CA TYR A 46 3.41 -3.19 -6.35
C TYR A 46 4.30 -2.57 -5.26
N TYR A 47 3.99 -2.83 -3.99
CA TYR A 47 4.79 -2.29 -2.88
C TYR A 47 6.17 -2.93 -2.77
N PHE A 48 6.30 -4.22 -3.12
CA PHE A 48 7.59 -4.89 -3.16
C PHE A 48 8.50 -4.29 -4.25
N GLY A 49 7.96 -4.03 -5.44
CA GLY A 49 8.67 -3.33 -6.50
C GLY A 49 9.11 -1.93 -6.06
N ALA A 50 8.22 -1.16 -5.43
CA ALA A 50 8.56 0.15 -4.89
C ALA A 50 9.70 0.08 -3.85
N LEU A 51 9.67 -0.92 -2.97
CA LEU A 51 10.73 -1.17 -1.98
C LEU A 51 12.07 -1.49 -2.66
N LEU A 52 12.07 -2.33 -3.70
CA LEU A 52 13.29 -2.64 -4.46
C LEU A 52 13.89 -1.41 -5.14
N VAL A 53 13.05 -0.56 -5.74
CA VAL A 53 13.53 0.69 -6.37
C VAL A 53 14.16 1.61 -5.34
N ILE A 54 13.49 1.85 -4.20
CA ILE A 54 14.02 2.70 -3.13
C ILE A 54 15.32 2.11 -2.56
N GLY A 55 15.36 0.79 -2.33
CA GLY A 55 16.55 0.10 -1.85
C GLY A 55 17.72 0.19 -2.82
N ALA A 56 17.47 -0.02 -4.11
CA ALA A 56 18.48 0.12 -5.16
C ALA A 56 18.99 1.56 -5.28
N MET A 57 18.10 2.56 -5.20
CA MET A 57 18.50 3.96 -5.22
C MET A 57 19.33 4.33 -3.99
N GLY A 58 18.95 3.86 -2.80
CA GLY A 58 19.71 4.09 -1.57
C GLY A 58 21.10 3.44 -1.63
N TRP A 59 21.17 2.19 -2.10
CA TRP A 59 22.46 1.50 -2.31
C TRP A 59 23.33 2.24 -3.31
N PHE A 60 22.77 2.56 -4.48
CA PHE A 60 23.46 3.31 -5.53
C PHE A 60 24.00 4.64 -5.02
N MET A 61 23.23 5.38 -4.21
CA MET A 61 23.66 6.66 -3.65
C MET A 61 24.82 6.49 -2.66
N GLY A 62 24.84 5.40 -1.89
CA GLY A 62 25.97 5.03 -1.04
C GLY A 62 27.22 4.68 -1.85
N THR A 63 27.09 3.77 -2.82
CA THR A 63 28.23 3.33 -3.65
C THR A 63 28.76 4.47 -4.53
N ALA A 64 27.87 5.28 -5.12
CA ALA A 64 28.27 6.45 -5.86
C ALA A 64 29.02 7.45 -4.96
N TRP A 65 28.63 7.61 -3.71
CA TRP A 65 29.37 8.45 -2.78
C TRP A 65 30.77 7.90 -2.46
N GLU A 66 30.92 6.58 -2.30
CA GLU A 66 32.22 5.93 -2.07
C GLU A 66 33.14 5.97 -3.30
N ASP A 67 32.61 5.70 -4.50
CA ASP A 67 33.37 5.65 -5.75
C ASP A 67 33.76 7.05 -6.26
N PHE A 68 32.82 8.00 -6.20
CA PHE A 68 33.05 9.37 -6.71
C PHE A 68 33.62 10.30 -5.64
N GLY A 69 33.29 10.10 -4.37
CA GLY A 69 33.67 10.99 -3.27
C GLY A 69 33.27 12.46 -3.51
N GLY A 70 33.85 13.37 -2.72
CA GLY A 70 33.63 14.82 -2.92
C GLY A 70 34.16 15.33 -4.26
N ALA A 71 35.20 14.70 -4.82
CA ALA A 71 35.81 15.10 -6.08
C ALA A 71 34.91 14.82 -7.30
N GLY A 72 34.23 13.67 -7.34
CA GLY A 72 33.34 13.34 -8.44
C GLY A 72 32.06 14.17 -8.42
N ILE A 73 31.54 14.57 -7.25
CA ILE A 73 30.44 15.54 -7.16
C ILE A 73 30.86 16.90 -7.71
N LEU A 74 32.10 17.34 -7.42
CA LEU A 74 32.65 18.59 -7.93
C LEU A 74 32.78 18.55 -9.46
N ALA A 75 33.25 17.43 -10.01
CA ALA A 75 33.32 17.21 -11.46
C ALA A 75 31.94 17.21 -12.13
N ILE A 76 30.94 16.52 -11.55
CA ILE A 76 29.56 16.52 -12.05
C ILE A 76 28.97 17.94 -12.01
N SER A 77 29.20 18.67 -10.91
CA SER A 77 28.72 20.04 -10.74
C SER A 77 29.34 21.01 -11.75
N LEU A 78 30.65 20.92 -11.99
CA LEU A 78 31.35 21.71 -13.01
C LEU A 78 30.86 21.36 -14.43
N SER A 79 30.64 20.08 -14.70
CA SER A 79 30.12 19.61 -15.99
C SER A 79 28.71 20.14 -16.25
N TYR A 80 27.84 20.09 -15.24
CA TYR A 80 26.49 20.64 -15.31
C TYR A 80 26.50 22.16 -15.48
N ALA A 81 27.32 22.86 -14.70
CA ALA A 81 27.51 24.31 -14.85
C ALA A 81 27.98 24.64 -16.27
N ALA A 82 28.98 23.94 -16.81
CA ALA A 82 29.45 24.17 -18.18
C ALA A 82 28.37 23.89 -19.24
N ALA A 83 27.56 22.83 -19.06
CA ALA A 83 26.50 22.45 -19.99
C ALA A 83 25.32 23.45 -20.02
N PHE A 84 25.05 24.13 -18.91
CA PHE A 84 23.91 25.05 -18.75
C PHE A 84 24.31 26.50 -18.47
N SER A 85 25.59 26.85 -18.60
CA SER A 85 26.09 28.23 -18.41
C SER A 85 25.92 29.12 -19.65
N VAL A 86 25.38 28.58 -20.75
CA VAL A 86 25.12 29.30 -22.00
C VAL A 86 23.63 29.49 -22.20
#